data_AF-A0A3S3V844-F1
#
_entry.id   AF-A0A3S3V844-F1
#
_cell.length_a   1.000
_cell.length_b   1.000
_cell.length_c   1.000
_cell.angle_alpha   90.00
_cell.angle_beta   90.00
_cell.angle_gamma   90.00
#
_symmetry.space_group_name_H-M   'P 1'
#
loop_
_entity.id
_entity.type
_entity.pdbx_description
1 polymer ?
#
loop_
_entity_poly.entity_id
_entity_poly.type
_entity_poly.pdbx_seq_one_letter_code
_entity_poly.pdbx_strand_id
1 'polypeptide(L)'
;MSRKRPTVADLRAIKGRRQLTMLRVLTLEEAEAAELAGVDIVSVTPELVLNPQYRDAAPSLFTMPGENFFEIGTADDFLRWAFRLYKAGADAVYCSAGYAT
;
A
#
# COMPACT_ATOMS: atom_id res chain seq x y z
N MET A 1 19.08 11.70 -4.69
CA MET A 1 18.34 10.95 -5.73
C MET A 1 17.05 10.48 -5.09
N SER A 2 15.90 10.78 -5.70
CA SER A 2 14.61 10.22 -5.24
C SER A 2 14.69 8.69 -5.32
N ARG A 3 14.25 8.00 -4.26
CA ARG A 3 14.18 6.53 -4.25
C ARG A 3 13.18 6.09 -5.32
N LYS A 4 13.45 4.98 -6.00
CA LYS A 4 12.50 4.43 -6.96
C LYS A 4 11.44 3.63 -6.20
N ARG A 5 10.16 3.86 -6.52
CA ARG A 5 9.05 3.03 -6.05
C ARG A 5 9.27 1.57 -6.50
N PRO A 6 9.39 0.60 -5.56
CA PRO A 6 9.64 -0.78 -5.93
C PRO A 6 8.39 -1.43 -6.51
N THR A 7 8.57 -2.40 -7.40
CA THR A 7 7.51 -3.28 -7.89
C THR A 7 7.45 -4.56 -7.05
N VAL A 8 6.38 -5.35 -7.21
CA VAL A 8 6.31 -6.70 -6.63
C VAL A 8 7.48 -7.58 -7.09
N ALA A 9 7.96 -7.41 -8.33
CA ALA A 9 9.13 -8.15 -8.82
C ALA A 9 10.40 -7.77 -8.06
N ASP A 10 10.59 -6.49 -7.76
CA ASP A 10 11.72 -6.00 -6.95
C ASP A 10 11.66 -6.56 -5.53
N LEU A 11 10.48 -6.52 -4.89
CA LEU A 11 10.29 -7.11 -3.55
C LEU A 11 10.61 -8.61 -3.53
N ARG A 12 10.19 -9.35 -4.57
CA ARG A 12 10.52 -10.78 -4.70
C ARG A 12 12.02 -11.02 -4.88
N ALA A 13 12.72 -10.18 -5.63
CA ALA A 13 14.16 -10.29 -5.84
C ALA A 13 14.98 -9.99 -4.57
N ILE A 14 14.44 -9.17 -3.67
CA ILE A 14 15.08 -8.79 -2.39
C ILE A 14 14.78 -9.80 -1.27
N LYS A 15 13.73 -10.60 -1.41
CA LYS A 15 13.31 -11.60 -0.41
C LYS A 15 14.48 -12.51 0.00
N GLY A 16 14.74 -12.59 1.31
CA GLY A 16 15.83 -13.39 1.89
C GLY A 16 17.22 -12.74 1.81
N ARG A 17 17.35 -11.56 1.20
CA ARG A 17 18.63 -10.83 1.07
C ARG A 17 18.71 -9.57 1.94
N ARG A 18 17.58 -8.91 2.19
CA ARG A 18 17.47 -7.70 3.03
C ARG A 18 16.13 -7.70 3.75
N GLN A 19 16.13 -7.21 4.98
CA GLN A 19 14.91 -6.93 5.74
C GLN A 19 14.31 -5.59 5.30
N LEU A 20 13.00 -5.57 5.06
CA LEU A 20 12.26 -4.36 4.70
C LEU A 20 11.59 -3.76 5.94
N THR A 21 11.47 -2.43 5.96
CA THR A 21 10.71 -1.73 6.99
C THR A 21 9.26 -1.54 6.57
N MET A 22 8.35 -1.67 7.52
CA MET A 22 6.93 -1.45 7.31
C MET A 22 6.32 -0.71 8.49
N LEU A 23 5.53 0.33 8.23
CA LEU A 23 4.68 0.96 9.24
C LEU A 23 3.29 1.27 8.68
N ARG A 24 2.38 1.61 9.58
CA ARG A 24 1.05 2.12 9.24
C ARG A 24 1.07 3.64 9.29
N VAL A 25 0.52 4.28 8.26
CA VAL A 25 0.31 5.73 8.21
C VAL A 25 -1.16 6.03 7.92
N LEU A 26 -1.65 7.12 8.50
CA LEU A 26 -3.04 7.54 8.49
C LEU A 26 -3.20 8.96 7.91
N THR A 27 -2.12 9.74 7.86
CA THR A 27 -2.12 11.12 7.35
C THR A 27 -1.10 11.34 6.24
N LEU A 28 -1.26 12.43 5.49
CA LEU A 28 -0.27 12.84 4.48
C LEU A 28 1.07 13.20 5.12
N GLU A 29 1.06 13.87 6.28
CA GLU A 29 2.28 14.22 7.02
C GLU A 29 3.06 12.99 7.46
N GLU A 30 2.37 11.96 7.95
CA GLU A 30 3.01 10.68 8.30
C GLU A 30 3.57 9.96 7.06
N ALA A 31 2.88 10.03 5.92
CA ALA A 31 3.36 9.46 4.66
C ALA A 31 4.62 10.18 4.15
N GLU A 32 4.64 11.51 4.21
CA GLU A 32 5.81 12.33 3.87
C GLU A 32 6.99 12.03 4.81
N ALA A 33 6.73 11.94 6.13
CA ALA A 33 7.75 11.56 7.10
C ALA A 33 8.31 10.16 6.83
N ALA A 34 7.47 9.20 6.47
CA ALA A 34 7.90 7.84 6.11
C ALA A 34 8.76 7.81 4.82
N GLU A 35 8.40 8.61 3.81
CA GLU A 35 9.19 8.78 2.59
C GLU A 35 10.58 9.33 2.92
N LEU A 36 10.65 10.43 3.69
CA LEU A 36 11.90 11.07 4.10
C LEU A 36 12.78 10.14 4.95
N ALA A 37 12.16 9.32 5.81
CA ALA A 37 12.85 8.32 6.62
C ALA A 37 13.33 7.11 5.81
N GLY A 38 12.94 6.98 4.54
CA GLY A 38 13.32 5.86 3.69
C GLY A 38 12.65 4.54 4.10
N VAL A 39 11.38 4.61 4.49
CA VAL A 39 10.55 3.43 4.73
C VAL A 39 10.31 2.67 3.42
N ASP A 40 10.26 1.34 3.47
CA ASP A 40 10.08 0.54 2.26
C ASP A 40 8.61 0.35 1.91
N ILE A 41 7.78 -0.03 2.89
CA ILE A 41 6.38 -0.41 2.73
C ILE A 41 5.51 0.38 3.71
N VAL A 42 4.35 0.82 3.26
CA VAL A 42 3.33 1.41 4.15
C VAL A 42 1.99 0.71 4.04
N SER A 43 1.43 0.37 5.21
CA SER A 43 0.00 0.12 5.36
C SER A 43 -0.70 1.47 5.46
N VAL A 44 -1.68 1.70 4.59
CA VAL A 44 -2.39 2.98 4.48
C VAL A 44 -3.88 2.77 4.56
N THR A 45 -4.63 3.82 4.84
CA THR A 45 -6.08 3.78 4.70
C THR A 45 -6.48 3.96 3.22
N PRO A 46 -7.64 3.41 2.80
CA PRO A 46 -8.19 3.68 1.46
C PRO A 46 -8.32 5.17 1.16
N GLU A 47 -8.77 5.97 2.14
CA GLU A 47 -8.97 7.41 2.00
C GLU A 47 -7.67 8.14 1.68
N LEU A 48 -6.57 7.73 2.33
CA LEU A 48 -5.27 8.36 2.12
C LEU A 48 -4.74 8.07 0.71
N VAL A 49 -4.89 6.84 0.20
CA VAL A 49 -4.49 6.51 -1.18
C VAL A 49 -5.31 7.25 -2.22
N LEU A 50 -6.60 7.47 -1.92
CA LEU A 50 -7.52 8.19 -2.81
C LEU A 50 -7.27 9.70 -2.80
N ASN A 51 -6.49 10.22 -1.85
CA ASN A 51 -6.11 11.62 -1.85
C ASN A 51 -5.17 11.91 -3.03
N PRO A 52 -5.51 12.85 -3.93
CA PRO A 52 -4.71 13.15 -5.11
C PRO A 52 -3.28 13.61 -4.79
N GLN A 53 -3.03 14.14 -3.60
CA GLN A 53 -1.72 14.63 -3.16
C GLN A 53 -0.82 13.51 -2.60
N TYR A 54 -1.36 12.30 -2.40
CA TYR A 54 -0.64 11.21 -1.74
C TYR A 54 0.66 10.83 -2.46
N ARG A 55 0.63 10.70 -3.79
CA ARG A 55 1.81 10.32 -4.57
C ARG A 55 2.81 11.44 -4.75
N ASP A 56 2.40 12.70 -4.56
CA ASP A 56 3.33 13.82 -4.49
C ASP A 56 4.09 13.82 -3.15
N ALA A 57 3.41 13.51 -2.05
CA ALA A 57 4.01 13.44 -0.72
C ALA A 57 4.89 12.19 -0.51
N ALA A 58 4.50 11.05 -1.07
CA ALA A 58 5.16 9.76 -0.91
C ALA A 58 5.37 9.02 -2.25
N PRO A 59 6.29 9.51 -3.10
CA PRO A 59 6.50 8.98 -4.44
C PRO A 59 7.15 7.60 -4.49
N SER A 60 7.92 7.19 -3.46
CA SER A 60 8.72 5.97 -3.49
C SER A 60 8.26 4.85 -2.55
N LEU A 61 7.36 5.15 -1.62
CA LEU A 61 6.78 4.13 -0.73
C LEU A 61 6.00 3.07 -1.50
N PHE A 62 6.21 1.80 -1.14
CA PHE A 62 5.34 0.70 -1.58
C PHE A 62 4.03 0.73 -0.78
N THR A 63 2.94 1.08 -1.44
CA THR A 63 1.70 1.45 -0.79
C THR A 63 0.70 0.30 -0.78
N MET A 64 0.28 -0.10 0.42
CA MET A 64 -0.63 -1.22 0.65
C MET A 64 -1.85 -0.80 1.48
N PRO A 65 -2.95 -0.33 0.87
CA PRO A 65 -4.23 -0.23 1.57
C PRO A 65 -4.78 -1.62 1.90
N GLY A 66 -5.46 -1.70 3.04
CA GLY A 66 -6.16 -2.90 3.45
C GLY A 66 -7.57 -2.61 3.91
N GLU A 67 -8.43 -3.62 3.79
CA GLU A 67 -9.78 -3.60 4.34
C GLU A 67 -10.08 -4.92 5.06
N ASN A 68 -10.93 -4.82 6.09
CA ASN A 68 -11.35 -5.97 6.87
C ASN A 68 -12.51 -6.71 6.20
N PHE A 69 -12.63 -8.01 6.51
CA PHE A 69 -13.64 -8.87 5.89
C PHE A 69 -15.07 -8.63 6.39
N PHE A 70 -15.26 -7.92 7.52
CA PHE A 70 -16.59 -7.62 8.04
C PHE A 70 -17.31 -6.55 7.20
N GLU A 71 -16.55 -5.64 6.57
CA GLU A 71 -17.10 -4.48 5.85
C GLU A 71 -17.17 -4.66 4.33
N ILE A 72 -16.26 -5.45 3.73
CA ILE A 72 -16.11 -5.48 2.27
C ILE A 72 -17.12 -6.38 1.55
N GLY A 73 -17.67 -7.39 2.23
CA GLY A 73 -18.65 -8.30 1.64
C GLY A 73 -18.03 -9.47 0.88
N THR A 74 -18.34 -9.58 -0.42
CA THR A 74 -17.96 -10.75 -1.25
C THR A 74 -16.59 -10.58 -1.93
N ALA A 75 -16.10 -11.63 -2.59
CA ALA A 75 -14.88 -11.56 -3.41
C ALA A 75 -14.99 -10.54 -4.56
N ASP A 76 -16.16 -10.41 -5.18
CA ASP A 76 -16.39 -9.43 -6.25
C ASP A 76 -16.35 -7.99 -5.72
N ASP A 77 -16.88 -7.77 -4.51
CA ASP A 77 -16.83 -6.46 -3.86
C ASP A 77 -15.40 -6.09 -3.50
N PHE A 78 -14.62 -7.07 -3.04
CA PHE A 78 -13.19 -6.90 -2.82
C PHE A 78 -12.44 -6.52 -4.10
N LEU A 79 -12.72 -7.17 -5.23
CA LEU A 79 -12.10 -6.84 -6.51
C LEU A 79 -12.47 -5.42 -6.98
N ARG A 80 -13.74 -5.03 -6.89
CA ARG A 80 -14.18 -3.66 -7.25
C ARG A 80 -13.48 -2.60 -6.41
N TRP A 81 -13.38 -2.84 -5.10
CA TRP A 81 -12.64 -2.00 -4.17
C TRP A 81 -11.15 -1.93 -4.53
N ALA A 82 -10.51 -3.07 -4.79
CA ALA A 82 -9.09 -3.15 -5.12
C ALA A 82 -8.73 -2.38 -6.41
N PHE A 83 -9.51 -2.53 -7.47
CA PHE A 83 -9.25 -1.84 -8.75
C PHE A 83 -9.37 -0.32 -8.63
N ARG A 84 -10.29 0.18 -7.78
CA ARG A 84 -10.38 1.62 -7.49
C ARG A 84 -9.10 2.14 -6.85
N LEU A 85 -8.55 1.41 -5.89
CA LEU A 85 -7.31 1.80 -5.18
C LEU A 85 -6.07 1.62 -6.05
N TYR A 86 -6.01 0.55 -6.84
CA TYR A 86 -4.96 0.35 -7.83
C TYR A 86 -4.91 1.50 -8.83
N LYS A 87 -6.07 1.96 -9.33
CA LYS A 87 -6.16 3.13 -10.20
C LYS A 87 -5.67 4.42 -9.52
N ALA A 88 -5.93 4.57 -8.22
CA ALA A 88 -5.43 5.69 -7.42
C ALA A 88 -3.92 5.57 -7.07
N GLY A 89 -3.31 4.44 -7.43
CA GLY A 89 -1.88 4.24 -7.37
C GLY A 89 -1.41 3.29 -6.30
N ALA A 90 -2.27 2.52 -5.60
CA ALA A 90 -1.82 1.45 -4.71
C ALA A 90 -0.94 0.42 -5.42
N ASP A 91 0.10 -0.08 -4.76
CA ASP A 91 1.03 -1.07 -5.33
C ASP A 91 0.60 -2.52 -5.03
N ALA A 92 -0.12 -2.71 -3.93
CA ALA A 92 -0.83 -3.94 -3.60
C ALA A 92 -2.03 -3.63 -2.69
N VAL A 93 -2.91 -4.60 -2.47
CA VAL A 93 -3.99 -4.51 -1.49
C VAL A 93 -3.98 -5.75 -0.60
N TYR A 94 -4.52 -5.66 0.61
CA TYR A 94 -4.65 -6.83 1.48
C TYR A 94 -6.02 -6.89 2.18
N CYS A 95 -6.44 -8.10 2.54
CA CYS A 95 -7.63 -8.37 3.33
C CYS A 95 -7.34 -9.42 4.39
N SER A 96 -8.01 -9.35 5.52
CA SER A 96 -8.02 -10.41 6.54
C SER A 96 -8.98 -11.57 6.23
N ALA A 97 -9.56 -11.62 5.03
CA ALA A 97 -10.40 -12.73 4.55
C ALA A 97 -9.57 -13.90 4.01
N GLY A 98 -10.17 -15.11 4.05
CA GLY A 98 -9.68 -16.30 3.35
C GLY A 98 -10.65 -16.77 2.27
N TYR A 99 -10.18 -17.60 1.34
CA TYR A 99 -11.07 -18.35 0.46
C TYR A 99 -11.70 -19.51 1.22
N ALA A 100 -12.91 -19.90 0.82
CA ALA A 100 -13.49 -21.16 1.26
C ALA A 100 -12.55 -22.29 0.82
N THR A 101 -12.04 -23.06 1.79
CA THR A 101 -11.22 -24.26 1.54
C THR A 101 -12.10 -25.47 1.30
#